data_AF-A0A7C6M882-F1
#
_entry.id   AF-A0A7C6M882-F1
#
_cell.length_a   1.000
_cell.length_b   1.000
_cell.length_c   1.000
_cell.angle_alpha   90.00
_cell.angle_beta   90.00
_cell.angle_gamma   90.00
#
_symmetry.space_group_name_H-M   'P 1'
#
loop_
_entity.id
_entity.type
_entity.pdbx_description
1 polymer ?
#
loop_
_entity_poly.entity_id
_entity_poly.type
_entity_poly.pdbx_seq_one_letter_code
_entity_poly.pdbx_strand_id
1 'polypeptide(L)' 'FFMTIEHKYETFFLTMHTFLCSVIKGHLEIKEHINSRWLPKDELLSLDWAAADLPIVLKLIEVL' A
#
# COMPACT_ATOMS: atom_id res chain seq x y z
N PHE A 1 2.72 -9.17 -9.80
CA PHE A 1 3.44 -9.25 -8.50
C PHE A 1 4.29 -8.00 -8.35
N PHE A 2 4.36 -7.41 -7.16
CA PHE A 2 5.14 -6.20 -6.91
C PHE A 2 6.29 -6.45 -5.93
N MET A 3 5.99 -6.95 -4.73
CA MET A 3 7.00 -7.44 -3.78
C MET A 3 6.35 -8.25 -2.65
N THR A 4 7.19 -9.01 -1.94
CA THR A 4 6.85 -9.60 -0.64
C THR A 4 7.49 -8.76 0.46
N ILE A 5 6.76 -8.51 1.54
CA ILE A 5 7.24 -7.89 2.76
C ILE A 5 7.14 -8.90 3.89
N GLU A 6 8.25 -9.05 4.61
CA GLU A 6 8.30 -9.75 5.88
C GLU A 6 8.60 -8.72 6.95
N HIS A 7 7.68 -8.54 7.89
CA HIS A 7 7.78 -7.54 8.94
C HIS A 7 7.54 -8.20 10.31
N LYS A 8 8.39 -7.88 11.27
CA LYS A 8 8.29 -8.40 12.64
C LYS A 8 7.79 -7.29 13.57
N TYR A 9 6.56 -7.42 14.04
CA TYR A 9 6.07 -6.66 15.17
C TYR A 9 6.46 -7.36 16.48
N GLU A 10 6.31 -6.66 17.61
CA GLU A 10 6.65 -7.21 18.93
C GLU A 10 5.82 -8.48 19.26
N THR A 11 4.56 -8.51 18.81
CA THR A 11 3.60 -9.56 19.17
C THR A 11 3.35 -10.59 18.06
N PHE A 12 3.75 -10.31 16.82
CA PHE A 12 3.52 -11.21 15.69
C PHE A 12 4.48 -10.97 14.52
N PHE A 13 4.52 -11.94 13.60
CA PHE A 13 5.21 -11.84 12.32
C PHE A 13 4.16 -11.69 11.20
N LEU A 14 4.43 -10.77 10.28
CA LEU A 14 3.60 -10.49 9.12
C LEU A 14 4.37 -10.85 7.85
N THR A 15 3.76 -11.64 6.99
CA THR A 15 4.19 -11.82 5.60
C THR A 15 3.09 -11.29 4.68
N MET A 16 3.42 -10.32 3.84
CA MET A 16 2.47 -9.66 2.94
C MET A 16 2.98 -9.72 1.50
N HIS A 17 2.12 -10.16 0.57
CA HIS A 17 2.40 -10.15 -0.86
C HIS A 17 1.59 -9.05 -1.53
N THR A 18 2.25 -8.21 -2.32
CA THR A 18 1.61 -7.09 -2.99
C THR A 18 1.62 -7.24 -4.51
N PHE A 19 0.61 -6.65 -5.14
CA PHE A 19 0.39 -6.70 -6.57
C PHE A 19 0.02 -5.31 -7.07
N LEU A 20 0.64 -4.89 -8.17
CA LEU A 20 0.21 -3.70 -8.87
C LEU A 20 -1.07 -4.03 -9.65
N CYS A 21 -2.11 -3.23 -9.41
CA CYS A 21 -3.44 -3.46 -9.96
C CYS A 21 -3.94 -2.20 -10.66
N SER A 22 -4.82 -2.38 -11.65
CA SER A 22 -5.55 -1.30 -12.29
C SER A 22 -7.05 -1.61 -12.26
N VAL A 23 -7.87 -0.57 -12.19
CA VAL A 23 -9.32 -0.71 -12.29
C VAL A 23 -9.67 -0.82 -13.77
N ILE A 24 -10.06 -2.00 -14.23
CA ILE A 24 -10.42 -2.25 -15.64
C ILE A 24 -11.81 -1.70 -15.96
N LYS A 25 -12.76 -1.86 -15.02
CA LYS A 25 -14.15 -1.43 -15.15
C LYS A 25 -14.78 -1.27 -13.77
N GLY A 26 -15.79 -0.40 -13.66
CA GLY A 26 -16.57 -0.17 -12.44
C GLY A 26 -15.95 0.89 -11.53
N HIS A 27 -16.42 0.95 -10.30
CA HIS A 27 -15.88 1.82 -9.25
C HIS A 27 -15.59 0.99 -7.99
N LEU A 28 -14.62 1.46 -7.19
CA LEU A 28 -14.28 0.83 -5.93
C LEU A 28 -15.26 1.32 -4.85
N GLU A 29 -15.94 0.38 -4.20
CA GLU A 29 -16.82 0.64 -3.06
C GLU A 29 -16.09 0.29 -1.76
N ILE A 30 -16.08 1.21 -0.80
CA ILE A 30 -15.43 1.01 0.49
C ILE A 30 -16.42 0.29 1.41
N LYS A 31 -16.10 -0.95 1.80
CA LYS A 31 -16.97 -1.74 2.70
C LYS A 31 -16.50 -1.76 4.15
N GLU A 32 -15.18 -1.78 4.38
CA GLU A 32 -14.58 -1.95 5.71
C GLU A 32 -13.86 -0.70 6.24
N HIS A 33 -13.23 0.07 5.35
CA HIS A 33 -12.40 1.21 5.76
C HIS A 33 -13.22 2.48 5.97
N ILE A 34 -12.73 3.37 6.83
CA ILE A 34 -13.40 4.64 7.16
C ILE A 34 -13.31 5.65 6.00
N ASN A 35 -12.24 5.61 5.20
CA ASN A 35 -12.02 6.52 4.08
C ASN A 35 -11.08 5.91 3.03
N SER A 36 -11.13 6.41 1.80
CA SER A 36 -10.12 6.16 0.76
C SER A 36 -9.98 7.40 -0.14
N ARG A 37 -8.77 7.62 -0.66
CA ARG A 37 -8.47 8.71 -1.59
C ARG A 37 -7.42 8.28 -2.61
N TRP A 38 -7.54 8.79 -3.82
CA TRP A 38 -6.48 8.71 -4.82
C TRP A 38 -5.46 9.80 -4.56
N LEU A 39 -4.18 9.45 -4.62
CA LEU A 39 -3.07 10.40 -4.45
C LEU A 39 -2.08 10.25 -5.61
N PRO A 40 -1.47 11.36 -6.06
CA PRO A 40 -0.30 11.27 -6.91
C PRO A 40 0.89 10.74 -6.11
N LYS A 41 1.87 10.15 -6.81
CA LYS A 41 2.98 9.43 -6.19
C LYS A 41 3.83 10.30 -5.24
N ASP A 42 4.03 11.56 -5.61
CA ASP A 42 4.82 12.55 -4.88
C ASP A 42 4.14 13.02 -3.59
N GLU A 43 2.83 12.80 -3.45
CA GLU A 43 2.09 13.06 -2.22
C GLU A 43 2.00 11.84 -1.28
N LEU A 44 2.46 10.65 -1.70
CA LEU A 44 2.30 9.45 -0.88
C LEU A 44 3.00 9.58 0.48
N LEU A 45 4.16 10.24 0.55
CA LEU A 45 4.89 10.46 1.81
C LEU A 45 4.24 11.50 2.74
N SER A 46 3.15 12.14 2.31
CA SER A 46 2.38 13.06 3.16
C SER A 46 1.50 12.32 4.19
N LEU A 47 1.37 10.99 4.06
CA LEU A 47 0.54 10.16 4.92
C LEU A 47 1.38 9.43 5.97
N ASP A 48 0.77 9.16 7.11
CA ASP A 48 1.33 8.28 8.15
C ASP A 48 1.01 6.81 7.79
N TRP A 49 1.92 6.18 7.05
CA TRP A 49 1.80 4.79 6.65
C TRP A 49 2.20 3.84 7.77
N ALA A 50 1.53 2.69 7.87
CA ALA A 50 2.01 1.64 8.74
C ALA A 50 3.42 1.19 8.31
N ALA A 51 4.23 0.79 9.29
CA ALA A 51 5.65 0.48 9.06
C ALA A 51 5.87 -0.64 8.01
N ALA A 52 4.94 -1.59 7.92
CA ALA A 52 4.97 -2.64 6.92
C ALA A 52 4.66 -2.14 5.49
N ASP A 53 3.99 -0.99 5.34
CA ASP A 53 3.61 -0.43 4.04
C ASP A 53 4.66 0.54 3.46
N LEU A 54 5.50 1.15 4.31
CA LEU A 54 6.55 2.08 3.89
C LEU A 54 7.44 1.55 2.74
N PRO A 55 7.91 0.28 2.75
CA PRO A 55 8.75 -0.22 1.65
C PRO A 55 8.00 -0.29 0.30
N ILE A 56 6.67 -0.51 0.32
CA ILE A 56 5.85 -0.46 -0.90
C ILE A 56 5.79 0.96 -1.42
N VAL A 57 5.50 1.92 -0.54
CA VAL A 57 5.36 3.33 -0.88
C VAL A 57 6.66 3.88 -1.48
N LEU A 58 7.80 3.62 -0.84
CA LEU A 58 9.10 4.07 -1.33
C LEU A 58 9.40 3.48 -2.72
N LYS A 59 9.12 2.19 -2.92
CA LYS A 59 9.32 1.53 -4.21
C LYS A 59 8.38 2.08 -5.30
N LEU A 60 7.13 2.43 -4.95
CA LEU A 60 6.19 3.05 -5.89
C LEU A 60 6.68 4.42 -6.37
N ILE A 61 7.28 5.21 -5.47
CA ILE A 61 7.81 6.54 -5.80
C ILE A 61 9.06 6.45 -6.71
N GLU A 62 9.88 5.41 -6.51
CA GLU A 62 11.10 5.21 -7.30
C GLU A 62 10.83 4.68 -8.72
N VAL A 63 9.88 3.74 -8.85
CA VAL A 63 9.71 2.94 -10.09
C VAL A 63 8.63 3.49 -11.03
N LEU A 64 7.69 4.29 -10.54
CA LEU A 64 6.62 4.93 -11.32
C LEU A 64 6.77 6.44 -11.27
#